data_AF-A0A920FWI8-F1
#
_entry.id   AF-A0A920FWI8-F1
#
_cell.length_a   1.000
_cell.length_b   1.000
_cell.length_c   1.000
_cell.angle_alpha   90.00
_cell.angle_beta   90.00
_cell.angle_gamma   90.00
#
_symmetry.space_group_name_H-M   'P 1'
#
loop_
_entity.id
_entity.type
_entity.pdbx_description
1 polymer ?
#
loop_
_entity_poly.entity_id
_entity_poly.type
_entity_poly.pdbx_seq_one_letter_code
_entity_poly.pdbx_strand_id
1 'polypeptide(L)' 'MPIHISNILAYDSKAKKSSKVGFKVEDGKKVRILKSSGEKY' A
#
# COMPACT_ATOMS: atom_id res chain seq x y z
N MET A 1 11.70 15.63 -14.57
CA MET A 1 12.06 15.89 -13.15
C MET A 1 11.72 14.64 -12.34
N PRO A 2 12.69 13.94 -11.74
CA PRO A 2 12.41 12.78 -10.89
C PRO A 2 11.87 13.23 -9.52
N ILE A 3 11.01 12.41 -8.93
CA ILE A 3 10.48 12.65 -7.58
C ILE A 3 11.06 11.60 -6.62
N HIS A 4 11.35 12.01 -5.39
CA HIS A 4 11.88 11.12 -4.37
C HIS A 4 10.81 10.17 -3.86
N ILE A 5 11.16 8.89 -3.67
CA ILE A 5 10.21 7.84 -3.28
C ILE A 5 9.55 8.08 -1.92
N SER A 6 10.23 8.74 -0.98
CA SER A 6 9.66 9.09 0.33
C SER A 6 8.54 10.13 0.27
N ASN A 7 8.43 10.87 -0.84
CA ASN A 7 7.37 11.85 -1.05
C ASN A 7 6.13 11.23 -1.73
N ILE A 8 6.12 9.91 -1.92
CA ILE A 8 5.04 9.17 -2.56
C ILE A 8 4.45 8.16 -1.57
N LEU A 9 3.14 8.02 -1.59
CA LEU A 9 2.40 7.00 -0.87
C LEU A 9 1.44 6.29 -1.82
N ALA A 10 1.10 5.05 -1.50
CA ALA A 10 0.12 4.28 -2.24
C ALA A 10 -1.28 4.89 -2.06
N TYR A 11 -2.03 5.03 -3.15
CA TYR A 11 -3.39 5.54 -3.09
C TYR A 11 -4.36 4.42 -2.73
N ASP A 12 -5.18 4.63 -1.70
CA ASP A 12 -6.24 3.73 -1.29
C ASP A 12 -7.57 4.25 -1.86
N SER A 13 -8.07 3.57 -2.90
CA SER A 13 -9.31 3.93 -3.60
C SER A 13 -10.54 3.88 -2.70
N LYS A 14 -10.53 3.05 -1.65
CA LYS A 14 -11.66 2.88 -0.73
C LYS A 14 -11.69 3.96 0.33
N ALA A 15 -10.53 4.27 0.91
CA ALA A 15 -10.39 5.36 1.88
C ALA A 15 -10.31 6.75 1.20
N LYS A 16 -10.16 6.81 -0.13
CA LYS A 16 -9.87 8.02 -0.92
C LYS A 16 -8.69 8.82 -0.34
N LYS A 17 -7.71 8.12 0.23
CA LYS A 17 -6.59 8.70 0.98
C LYS A 17 -5.31 7.96 0.63
N SER A 18 -4.17 8.60 0.92
CA SER A 18 -2.86 7.97 0.81
C SER A 18 -2.57 7.08 2.00
N SER A 19 -1.94 5.94 1.72
CA SER A 19 -1.80 4.85 2.68
C SER A 19 -0.44 4.17 2.55
N LYS A 20 0.05 3.64 3.68
CA LYS A 20 1.31 2.91 3.71
C LYS A 20 1.09 1.48 3.23
N VAL A 21 2.01 0.99 2.40
CA VAL A 21 2.03 -0.42 1.99
C VAL A 21 2.71 -1.26 3.09
N GLY A 22 2.05 -2.33 3.49
CA GLY A 22 2.60 -3.42 4.30
C GLY A 22 2.71 -4.70 3.48
N PHE A 23 3.26 -5.73 4.11
CA PHE A 23 3.33 -7.06 3.54
C PHE A 23 2.60 -8.02 4.47
N LYS A 24 1.78 -8.89 3.90
CA LYS A 24 1.14 -10.00 4.59
C LYS A 24 1.42 -11.28 3.80
N VAL A 25 1.54 -12.40 4.49
CA VAL A 25 1.68 -13.70 3.85
C VAL A 25 0.30 -14.35 3.86
N GLU A 26 -0.28 -14.53 2.68
CA GLU A 26 -1.50 -15.32 2.49
C GLU A 26 -1.14 -16.48 1.55
N ASP A 27 -1.43 -17.70 1.98
CA ASP A 27 -1.19 -18.94 1.24
C ASP A 27 0.26 -19.11 0.74
N GLY A 28 1.22 -18.75 1.59
CA GLY A 28 2.66 -18.86 1.29
C GLY A 28 3.21 -17.81 0.33
N LYS A 29 2.38 -16.88 -0.18
CA LYS A 29 2.81 -15.78 -1.06
C LYS A 29 2.84 -14.46 -0.31
N LYS A 30 3.91 -13.69 -0.51
CA LYS A 30 4.03 -12.32 0.01
C LYS A 30 3.13 -11.40 -0.80
N VAL A 31 2.07 -10.93 -0.18
CA VAL A 31 1.09 -10.01 -0.77
C VAL A 31 1.29 -8.63 -0.16
N ARG A 32 1.22 -7.60 -1.02
CA ARG A 32 1.20 -6.20 -0.59
C ARG A 32 -0.20 -5.85 -0.12
N ILE A 33 -0.29 -5.26 1.06
CA ILE A 33 -1.55 -4.82 1.65
C ILE A 33 -1.46 -3.33 1.99
N LEU A 34 -2.58 -2.62 1.88
CA LEU A 34 -2.72 -1.25 2.37
C LEU A 34 -2.94 -1.31 3.89
N LYS A 35 -2.05 -0.68 4.67
CA LYS A 35 -2.16 -0.68 6.15
C LYS A 35 -3.39 0.07 6.67
N SER A 36 -3.97 0.97 5.87
CA SER A 36 -5.15 1.78 6.23
C SER A 36 -6.45 0.98 6.19
N SER A 37 -6.70 0.26 5.10
CA SER A 37 -7.94 -0.47 4.84
C SER A 37 -7.80 -1.96 5.14
N GLY A 38 -6.58 -2.46 5.27
CA GLY A 38 -6.29 -3.90 5.33
C GLY A 38 -6.52 -4.63 4.01
N GLU A 39 -6.87 -3.91 2.94
CA GLU A 39 -7.10 -4.50 1.63
C GLU A 39 -5.80 -4.81 0.91
N LYS A 40 -5.87 -5.82 0.05
CA LYS A 40 -4.83 -6.15 -0.89
C LYS A 40 -4.61 -4.96 -1.84
N TYR A 41 -3.36 -4.52 -1.97
CA TYR A 41 -2.99 -3.50 -2.95
C TYR A 41 -3.20 -4.00 -4.38
#